data_AF-A0A3S0N524-F1
#
_entry.id   AF-A0A3S0N524-F1
#
_cell.length_a   1.000
_cell.length_b   1.000
_cell.length_c   1.000
_cell.angle_alpha   90.00
_cell.angle_beta   90.00
_cell.angle_gamma   90.00
#
_symmetry.space_group_name_H-M   'P 1'
#
loop_
_entity.id
_entity.type
_entity.pdbx_description
1 polymer ?
#
loop_
_entity_poly.entity_id
_entity_poly.type
_entity_poly.pdbx_seq_one_letter_code
_entity_poly.pdbx_strand_id
1 'polypeptide(L)'
;MMKTVHNKNKYMIKVETFPANNGDCFLVHTPDGVILIDCGYVNTYRDHLKPVLEKLHAEDKKILRFIITHIDEDHIQGALTFLSDNGDAKSPKVIRIDQIWHNSYRHLQVDKVEGKIQEDAMALLTSTIKEIEHKVEKQVSGRQGSSLAGLILKNNYNWNTDLERQLVQLTILVKLR
;
A
#
# COMPACT_ATOMS: atom_id res chain seq x y z
N MET A 1 6.66 -44.96 -20.72
CA MET A 1 6.50 -43.52 -20.99
C MET A 1 5.53 -42.92 -19.99
N MET A 2 6.03 -42.19 -18.99
CA MET A 2 5.17 -41.42 -18.08
C MET A 2 4.64 -40.21 -18.84
N LYS A 3 3.32 -40.14 -19.03
CA LYS A 3 2.67 -38.91 -19.50
C LYS A 3 2.66 -37.93 -18.32
N THR A 4 3.49 -36.90 -18.38
CA THR A 4 3.41 -35.77 -17.45
C THR A 4 2.06 -35.10 -17.68
N VAL A 5 1.10 -35.34 -16.80
CA VAL A 5 -0.18 -34.63 -16.80
C VAL A 5 0.12 -33.20 -16.32
N HIS A 6 0.29 -32.28 -17.26
CA HIS A 6 0.35 -30.86 -16.94
C HIS A 6 -1.04 -30.43 -16.44
N ASN A 7 -1.21 -30.37 -15.12
CA ASN A 7 -2.38 -29.77 -14.51
C ASN A 7 -2.40 -28.29 -14.88
N LYS A 8 -3.26 -27.90 -15.82
CA LYS A 8 -3.38 -26.52 -16.33
C LYS A 8 -3.64 -25.50 -15.21
N ASN A 9 -4.13 -25.93 -14.04
CA ASN A 9 -4.38 -25.07 -12.90
C ASN A 9 -3.12 -24.66 -12.12
N LYS A 10 -1.96 -25.30 -12.33
CA LYS A 10 -0.75 -25.02 -11.54
C LYS A 10 -0.21 -23.59 -11.72
N TYR A 11 -0.55 -22.93 -12.83
CA TYR A 11 -0.05 -21.59 -13.17
C TYR A 11 -1.19 -20.58 -13.39
N MET A 12 -2.38 -20.85 -12.86
CA MET A 12 -3.52 -19.98 -13.07
C MET A 12 -3.38 -18.71 -12.23
N ILE A 13 -3.24 -17.57 -12.90
CA ILE A 13 -3.35 -16.25 -12.30
C ILE A 13 -4.77 -15.76 -12.55
N LYS A 14 -5.47 -15.36 -11.48
CA LYS A 14 -6.79 -14.74 -11.56
C LYS A 14 -6.70 -13.32 -11.01
N VAL A 15 -7.26 -12.35 -11.73
CA VAL A 15 -7.46 -10.99 -11.22
C VAL A 15 -8.92 -10.85 -10.82
N GLU A 16 -9.15 -10.35 -9.61
CA GLU A 16 -10.46 -10.03 -9.07
C GLU A 16 -10.50 -8.53 -8.77
N THR A 17 -11.58 -7.87 -9.17
CA THR A 17 -11.77 -6.43 -9.00
C THR A 17 -12.95 -6.18 -8.08
N PHE A 18 -12.86 -5.13 -7.25
CA PHE A 18 -13.92 -4.79 -6.30
C PHE A 18 -14.55 -3.44 -6.64
N PRO A 19 -15.84 -3.24 -6.31
CA PRO A 19 -16.49 -1.94 -6.43
C PRO A 19 -15.75 -0.87 -5.60
N ALA A 20 -15.13 0.10 -6.29
CA ALA A 20 -14.26 1.10 -5.69
C ALA A 20 -14.64 2.56 -6.02
N ASN A 21 -15.80 2.78 -6.66
CA ASN A 21 -16.23 4.07 -7.19
C ASN A 21 -15.16 4.65 -8.14
N ASN A 22 -14.51 5.76 -7.75
CA ASN A 22 -13.44 6.39 -8.52
C ASN A 22 -12.03 5.90 -8.13
N GLY A 23 -11.92 5.12 -7.05
CA GLY A 23 -10.66 4.53 -6.63
C GLY A 23 -10.45 3.14 -7.24
N ASP A 24 -9.40 2.47 -6.78
CA ASP A 24 -8.99 1.16 -7.26
C ASP A 24 -8.89 0.12 -6.14
N CYS A 25 -9.24 -1.13 -6.46
CA CYS A 25 -9.03 -2.27 -5.57
C CYS A 25 -8.99 -3.57 -6.37
N PHE A 26 -7.80 -4.16 -6.44
CA PHE A 26 -7.53 -5.39 -7.20
C PHE A 26 -6.90 -6.45 -6.31
N LEU A 27 -7.29 -7.70 -6.54
CA LEU A 27 -6.69 -8.86 -5.92
C LEU A 27 -6.23 -9.86 -6.98
N VAL A 28 -4.92 -10.06 -7.05
CA VAL A 28 -4.29 -10.99 -7.98
C VAL A 28 -4.00 -12.28 -7.23
N HIS A 29 -4.69 -13.34 -7.61
CA HIS A 29 -4.52 -14.68 -7.04
C HIS A 29 -3.36 -15.40 -7.74
N THR A 30 -2.48 -15.99 -6.93
CA THR A 30 -1.37 -16.84 -7.37
C THR A 30 -1.45 -18.20 -6.65
N PRO A 31 -0.66 -19.20 -7.06
CA PRO A 31 -0.59 -20.47 -6.33
C PRO A 31 -0.13 -20.34 -4.88
N ASP A 32 0.69 -19.32 -4.57
CA ASP A 32 1.34 -19.15 -3.27
C ASP A 32 0.63 -18.16 -2.33
N GLY A 33 -0.40 -17.45 -2.83
CA GLY A 33 -1.14 -16.44 -2.07
C GLY A 33 -1.78 -15.41 -2.97
N VAL A 34 -1.89 -14.18 -2.47
CA VAL A 34 -2.50 -13.07 -3.22
C VAL A 34 -1.64 -11.81 -3.20
N ILE A 35 -1.76 -11.00 -4.23
CA ILE A 35 -1.24 -9.63 -4.27
C ILE A 35 -2.45 -8.68 -4.24
N LEU A 36 -2.49 -7.81 -3.23
CA LEU A 36 -3.50 -6.77 -3.09
C LEU A 36 -2.93 -5.46 -3.65
N ILE A 37 -3.68 -4.79 -4.51
CA ILE A 37 -3.31 -3.50 -5.09
C ILE A 37 -4.44 -2.51 -4.80
N ASP A 38 -4.14 -1.52 -3.98
CA ASP A 38 -5.07 -0.52 -3.44
C ASP A 38 -6.31 -1.11 -2.74
N CYS A 39 -7.06 -0.25 -2.03
CA CYS A 39 -8.22 -0.67 -1.23
C CYS A 39 -9.45 0.22 -1.43
N GLY A 40 -9.43 1.13 -2.40
CA GLY A 40 -10.51 2.08 -2.62
C GLY A 40 -10.90 2.87 -1.36
N TYR A 41 -12.21 3.09 -1.22
CA TYR A 41 -12.83 3.75 -0.06
C TYR A 41 -13.08 2.79 1.12
N VAL A 42 -13.49 3.34 2.26
CA VAL A 42 -13.87 2.58 3.46
C VAL A 42 -14.89 1.46 3.16
N ASN A 43 -15.91 1.76 2.36
CA ASN A 43 -16.97 0.79 2.03
C ASN A 43 -16.46 -0.32 1.10
N THR A 44 -15.55 0.00 0.17
CA THR A 44 -14.86 -1.00 -0.66
C THR A 44 -14.16 -2.04 0.21
N TYR A 45 -13.44 -1.57 1.24
CA TYR A 45 -12.84 -2.48 2.20
C TYR A 45 -13.89 -3.28 2.99
N ARG A 46 -14.84 -2.61 3.65
CA ARG A 46 -15.76 -3.24 4.59
C ARG A 46 -16.73 -4.22 3.93
N ASP A 47 -17.32 -3.83 2.81
CA ASP A 47 -18.47 -4.52 2.23
C ASP A 47 -18.05 -5.57 1.19
N HIS A 48 -16.84 -5.43 0.62
CA HIS A 48 -16.39 -6.27 -0.50
C HIS A 48 -15.07 -6.98 -0.23
N LEU A 49 -14.02 -6.24 0.14
CA LEU A 49 -12.68 -6.83 0.27
C LEU A 49 -12.52 -7.67 1.54
N LYS A 50 -12.96 -7.16 2.71
CA LYS A 50 -12.77 -7.80 4.02
C LYS A 50 -13.32 -9.24 4.07
N PRO A 51 -14.55 -9.53 3.62
CA PRO A 51 -15.06 -10.90 3.61
C PRO A 51 -14.20 -11.87 2.77
N VAL A 52 -13.63 -11.38 1.66
CA VAL A 52 -12.73 -12.18 0.82
C VAL A 52 -11.41 -12.43 1.52
N LEU A 53 -10.82 -11.42 2.18
CA LEU A 53 -9.58 -11.58 2.94
C LEU A 53 -9.74 -12.54 4.13
N GLU A 54 -10.85 -12.47 4.87
CA GLU A 54 -11.13 -13.39 5.98
C GLU A 54 -11.28 -14.83 5.48
N LYS A 55 -11.94 -15.03 4.34
CA LYS A 55 -12.03 -16.34 3.69
C LYS A 55 -10.65 -16.87 3.28
N LEU A 56 -9.82 -16.03 2.68
CA LEU A 56 -8.46 -16.40 2.29
C LEU A 56 -7.60 -16.78 3.50
N HIS A 57 -7.74 -16.04 4.61
CA HIS A 57 -7.08 -16.40 5.86
C HIS A 57 -7.52 -17.77 6.38
N ALA A 58 -8.82 -18.08 6.33
CA ALA A 58 -9.34 -19.39 6.70
C ALA A 58 -8.84 -20.54 5.78
N GLU A 59 -8.44 -20.22 4.55
CA GLU A 59 -7.80 -21.13 3.60
C GLU A 59 -6.26 -21.20 3.77
N ASP A 60 -5.71 -20.67 4.86
CA ASP A 60 -4.26 -20.56 5.14
C ASP A 60 -3.49 -19.77 4.04
N LYS A 61 -4.19 -18.90 3.32
CA LYS A 61 -3.57 -17.96 2.37
C LYS A 61 -3.20 -16.67 3.06
N LYS A 62 -2.32 -15.93 2.38
CA LYS A 62 -1.75 -14.67 2.84
C LYS A 62 -1.62 -13.67 1.71
N ILE A 63 -1.55 -12.40 2.08
CA ILE A 63 -1.15 -11.35 1.16
C ILE A 63 0.37 -11.39 1.05
N LEU A 64 0.86 -11.80 -0.11
CA LEU A 64 2.28 -11.79 -0.44
C LEU A 64 2.76 -10.35 -0.50
N ARG A 65 2.06 -9.50 -1.27
CA ARG A 65 2.37 -8.08 -1.41
C ARG A 65 1.09 -7.26 -1.30
N PHE A 66 1.10 -6.26 -0.44
CA PHE A 66 0.10 -5.20 -0.44
C PHE A 66 0.72 -3.94 -1.04
N ILE A 67 0.29 -3.58 -2.25
CA ILE A 67 0.82 -2.46 -3.02
C ILE A 67 -0.15 -1.30 -2.90
N ILE A 68 0.36 -0.14 -2.48
CA ILE A 68 -0.39 1.11 -2.39
C ILE A 68 0.23 2.08 -3.37
N THR A 69 -0.49 2.36 -4.46
CA THR A 69 0.05 3.04 -5.65
C THR A 69 0.28 4.53 -5.41
N HIS A 70 -0.70 5.21 -4.81
CA HIS A 70 -0.63 6.61 -4.39
C HIS A 70 -1.50 6.87 -3.15
N ILE A 71 -1.44 8.10 -2.61
CA ILE A 71 -2.08 8.50 -1.34
C ILE A 71 -3.34 9.34 -1.54
N ASP A 72 -3.89 9.37 -2.75
CA ASP A 72 -5.14 10.08 -2.98
C ASP A 72 -6.26 9.43 -2.17
N GLU A 73 -7.20 10.26 -1.74
CA GLU A 73 -8.20 9.89 -0.74
C GLU A 73 -9.01 8.65 -1.15
N ASP A 74 -9.30 8.53 -2.44
CA ASP A 74 -10.02 7.47 -3.09
C ASP A 74 -9.28 6.12 -3.15
N HIS A 75 -7.98 6.08 -2.80
CA HIS A 75 -7.18 4.85 -2.76
C HIS A 75 -6.75 4.46 -1.33
N ILE A 76 -6.56 5.46 -0.44
CA ILE A 76 -5.94 5.24 0.88
C ILE A 76 -6.93 4.99 2.02
N GLN A 77 -8.18 5.46 1.92
CA GLN A 77 -9.15 5.32 3.00
C GLN A 77 -9.47 3.85 3.35
N GLY A 78 -9.63 3.01 2.34
CA GLY A 78 -9.79 1.57 2.53
C GLY A 78 -8.53 0.93 3.14
N ALA A 79 -7.34 1.38 2.74
CA ALA A 79 -6.07 0.86 3.25
C ALA A 79 -5.86 1.21 4.72
N LEU A 80 -6.17 2.45 5.12
CA LEU A 80 -6.14 2.90 6.52
C LEU A 80 -7.09 2.06 7.38
N THR A 81 -8.33 1.87 6.91
CA THR A 81 -9.33 1.07 7.61
C THR A 81 -8.86 -0.37 7.74
N PHE A 82 -8.34 -0.95 6.65
CA PHE A 82 -7.81 -2.31 6.64
C PHE A 82 -6.66 -2.51 7.63
N LEU A 83 -5.63 -1.68 7.59
CA LEU A 83 -4.47 -1.84 8.49
C LEU A 83 -4.83 -1.57 9.96
N SER A 84 -5.78 -0.67 10.22
CA SER A 84 -6.32 -0.45 11.57
C SER A 84 -7.06 -1.68 12.09
N ASP A 85 -7.94 -2.26 11.26
CA ASP A 85 -8.69 -3.48 11.61
C ASP A 85 -7.76 -4.69 11.76
N ASN A 86 -6.76 -4.82 10.88
CA ASN A 86 -5.87 -5.98 10.83
C ASN A 86 -4.89 -6.03 12.01
N GLY A 87 -4.48 -4.88 12.55
CA GLY A 87 -3.66 -4.82 13.77
C GLY A 87 -2.21 -5.27 13.57
N ASP A 88 -1.60 -5.86 14.60
CA ASP A 88 -0.17 -6.22 14.61
C ASP A 88 0.16 -7.32 13.59
N ALA A 89 1.26 -7.15 12.85
CA ALA A 89 1.67 -8.05 11.77
C ALA A 89 1.96 -9.49 12.24
N LYS A 90 2.33 -9.71 13.51
CA LYS A 90 2.58 -11.05 14.07
C LYS A 90 1.29 -11.74 14.53
N SER A 91 0.23 -10.97 14.74
CA SER A 91 -1.08 -11.47 15.20
C SER A 91 -2.23 -10.77 14.47
N PRO A 92 -2.30 -10.90 13.13
CA PRO A 92 -3.28 -10.19 12.32
C PRO A 92 -4.69 -10.69 12.60
N LYS A 93 -5.66 -9.77 12.67
CA LYS A 93 -7.08 -10.10 12.90
C LYS A 93 -7.84 -10.48 11.63
N VAL A 94 -7.36 -10.04 10.46
CA VAL A 94 -8.05 -10.24 9.18
C VAL A 94 -7.26 -11.21 8.31
N ILE A 95 -6.01 -10.87 7.98
CA ILE A 95 -5.13 -11.72 7.16
C ILE A 95 -3.66 -11.33 7.35
N ARG A 96 -2.77 -12.32 7.26
CA ARG A 96 -1.32 -12.09 7.23
C ARG A 96 -0.90 -11.31 5.99
N ILE A 97 -0.04 -10.31 6.19
CA ILE A 97 0.61 -9.53 5.13
C ILE A 97 2.11 -9.74 5.26
N ASP A 98 2.74 -10.32 4.23
CA ASP A 98 4.18 -10.57 4.26
C ASP A 98 4.99 -9.29 4.01
N GLN A 99 4.52 -8.43 3.10
CA GLN A 99 5.20 -7.19 2.72
C GLN A 99 4.20 -6.13 2.26
N ILE A 100 4.46 -4.88 2.66
CA ILE A 100 3.76 -3.69 2.14
C ILE A 100 4.71 -2.90 1.26
N TRP A 101 4.25 -2.54 0.08
CA TRP A 101 4.93 -1.69 -0.88
C TRP A 101 4.22 -0.35 -0.97
N HIS A 102 4.86 0.69 -0.42
CA HIS A 102 4.30 2.02 -0.39
C HIS A 102 5.43 3.06 -0.30
N ASN A 103 5.42 4.05 -1.19
CA ASN A 103 6.36 5.15 -1.14
C ASN A 103 5.81 6.28 -0.26
N SER A 104 6.56 6.65 0.78
CA SER A 104 6.24 7.77 1.67
C SER A 104 7.42 8.72 1.77
N TYR A 105 7.23 9.86 2.44
CA TYR A 105 8.29 10.83 2.70
C TYR A 105 9.56 10.21 3.31
N ARG A 106 9.43 9.15 4.12
CA ARG A 106 10.58 8.42 4.71
C ARG A 106 11.55 7.86 3.67
N HIS A 107 11.06 7.54 2.47
CA HIS A 107 11.86 6.97 1.38
C HIS A 107 12.46 8.05 0.47
N LEU A 108 12.08 9.32 0.64
CA LEU A 108 12.67 10.47 -0.06
C LEU A 108 13.96 10.94 0.64
N GLN A 109 14.75 10.03 1.22
CA GLN A 109 16.10 10.38 1.70
C GLN A 109 16.99 10.68 0.50
N VAL A 110 16.83 11.89 -0.03
CA VAL A 110 17.90 12.61 -0.71
C VAL A 110 18.94 12.82 0.36
N ASP A 111 20.21 12.50 0.08
CA ASP A 111 21.33 12.95 0.91
C ASP A 111 21.03 14.39 1.31
N LYS A 112 20.92 14.67 2.62
CA LYS A 112 20.73 16.03 3.10
C LYS A 112 21.93 16.82 2.58
N VAL A 113 21.76 17.48 1.45
CA VAL A 113 22.72 18.50 1.01
C VAL A 113 22.59 19.56 2.09
N GLU A 114 23.65 19.76 2.87
CA GLU A 114 23.78 20.91 3.75
C GLU A 114 23.86 22.17 2.88
N GLY A 115 22.72 22.58 2.31
CA GLY A 115 22.53 23.84 1.63
C GLY A 115 21.70 24.73 2.54
N LYS A 116 22.21 25.92 2.85
CA LYS A 116 21.37 26.97 3.43
C LYS A 116 20.20 27.21 2.49
N ILE A 117 18.98 27.03 2.97
CA ILE A 117 17.79 27.39 2.20
C ILE A 117 17.87 28.89 1.95
N GLN A 118 17.83 29.26 0.67
CA GLN A 118 17.89 30.63 0.20
C GLN A 118 16.66 31.39 0.75
N GLU A 119 16.83 32.60 1.29
CA GLU A 119 15.78 33.32 2.06
C GLU A 119 14.50 33.57 1.24
N ASP A 120 14.65 33.72 -0.07
CA ASP A 120 13.59 33.80 -1.08
C ASP A 120 12.81 32.48 -1.21
N ALA A 121 13.49 31.33 -1.20
CA ALA A 121 12.85 30.02 -1.19
C ALA A 121 12.05 29.78 0.11
N MET A 122 12.54 30.27 1.25
CA MET A 122 11.79 30.25 2.52
C MET A 122 10.56 31.17 2.48
N ALA A 123 10.68 32.36 1.90
CA ALA A 123 9.57 33.28 1.73
C ALA A 123 8.49 32.69 0.80
N LEU A 124 8.89 32.06 -0.30
CA LEU A 124 8.00 31.38 -1.24
C LEU A 124 7.30 30.16 -0.61
N LEU A 125 8.02 29.37 0.18
CA LEU A 125 7.46 28.25 0.92
C LEU A 125 6.44 28.73 1.96
N THR A 126 6.76 29.82 2.67
CA THR A 126 5.89 30.41 3.70
C THR A 126 4.63 31.03 3.07
N SER A 127 4.74 31.70 1.92
CA SER A 127 3.57 32.23 1.21
C SER A 127 2.70 31.11 0.66
N THR A 128 3.31 30.04 0.14
CA THR A 128 2.60 28.85 -0.35
C THR A 128 1.88 28.13 0.79
N ILE A 129 2.51 27.98 1.96
CA ILE A 129 1.88 27.41 3.16
C ILE A 129 0.71 28.27 3.62
N LYS A 130 0.85 29.61 3.66
CA LYS A 130 -0.25 30.53 4.01
C LYS A 130 -1.42 30.46 3.01
N GLU A 131 -1.15 30.32 1.71
CA GLU A 131 -2.20 30.11 0.71
C GLU A 131 -2.89 28.75 0.85
N ILE A 132 -2.17 27.71 1.28
CA ILE A 132 -2.72 26.38 1.56
C ILE A 132 -3.55 26.39 2.85
N GLU A 133 -3.12 27.12 3.88
CA GLU A 133 -3.88 27.34 5.13
C GLU A 133 -5.18 28.11 4.91
N HIS A 134 -5.32 28.86 3.82
CA HIS A 134 -6.59 29.46 3.41
C HIS A 134 -7.47 28.54 2.55
N LYS A 135 -6.96 27.37 2.11
CA LYS A 135 -7.68 26.35 1.30
C LYS A 135 -7.78 25.00 2.02
N VAL A 136 -8.07 25.02 3.33
CA VAL A 136 -8.02 23.87 4.26
C VAL A 136 -8.87 22.64 3.83
N GLU A 137 -9.75 22.75 2.85
CA GLU A 137 -10.50 21.59 2.33
C GLU A 137 -9.65 20.58 1.53
N LYS A 138 -8.39 20.87 1.15
CA LYS A 138 -7.57 19.98 0.28
C LYS A 138 -6.33 19.31 0.90
N GLN A 139 -6.05 19.48 2.20
CA GLN A 139 -4.87 18.87 2.86
C GLN A 139 -5.10 17.44 3.42
N VAL A 140 -6.18 16.77 3.01
CA VAL A 140 -6.57 15.45 3.53
C VAL A 140 -5.53 14.37 3.20
N SER A 141 -4.97 14.37 1.98
CA SER A 141 -4.03 13.34 1.49
C SER A 141 -2.71 13.30 2.27
N GLY A 142 -2.12 14.45 2.61
CA GLY A 142 -0.86 14.51 3.37
C GLY A 142 -0.97 13.99 4.81
N ARG A 143 -2.12 14.25 5.46
CA ARG A 143 -2.43 13.69 6.78
C ARG A 143 -2.74 12.19 6.71
N GLN A 144 -3.46 11.75 5.68
CA GLN A 144 -3.78 10.35 5.45
C GLN A 144 -2.54 9.52 5.10
N GLY A 145 -1.65 10.02 4.23
CA GLY A 145 -0.36 9.37 3.93
C GLY A 145 0.53 9.23 5.16
N SER A 146 0.61 10.28 5.99
CA SER A 146 1.32 10.21 7.28
C SER A 146 0.69 9.19 8.24
N SER A 147 -0.64 9.07 8.23
CA SER A 147 -1.39 8.11 9.04
C SER A 147 -1.13 6.67 8.59
N LEU A 148 -1.05 6.43 7.27
CA LEU A 148 -0.75 5.12 6.71
C LEU A 148 0.66 4.66 7.08
N ALA A 149 1.67 5.52 6.87
CA ALA A 149 3.03 5.26 7.32
C ALA A 149 3.10 4.97 8.82
N GLY A 150 2.35 5.73 9.63
CA GLY A 150 2.23 5.53 11.07
C GLY A 150 1.66 4.16 11.43
N LEU A 151 0.58 3.72 10.77
CA LEU A 151 -0.01 2.39 10.98
C LEU A 151 0.93 1.26 10.60
N ILE A 152 1.60 1.36 9.44
CA ILE A 152 2.57 0.37 8.96
C ILE A 152 3.65 0.13 10.02
N LEU A 153 4.18 1.21 10.61
CA LEU A 153 5.22 1.15 11.62
C LEU A 153 4.72 0.67 12.98
N LYS A 154 3.61 1.24 13.45
CA LYS A 154 3.00 0.89 14.75
C LYS A 154 2.69 -0.60 14.84
N ASN A 155 2.23 -1.18 13.73
CA ASN A 155 1.82 -2.57 13.65
C ASN A 155 2.93 -3.52 13.18
N ASN A 156 4.18 -3.06 13.09
CA ASN A 156 5.36 -3.88 12.79
C ASN A 156 5.31 -4.61 11.43
N TYR A 157 4.66 -4.03 10.42
CA TYR A 157 4.66 -4.62 9.07
C TYR A 157 6.02 -4.47 8.39
N ASN A 158 6.40 -5.48 7.60
CA ASN A 158 7.54 -5.33 6.71
C ASN A 158 7.21 -4.33 5.62
N TRP A 159 8.02 -3.28 5.50
CA TRP A 159 7.77 -2.16 4.60
C TRP A 159 8.93 -1.98 3.63
N ASN A 160 8.65 -2.16 2.34
CA ASN A 160 9.61 -2.11 1.24
C ASN A 160 10.87 -2.96 1.47
N THR A 161 10.82 -4.02 2.30
CA THR A 161 12.05 -4.76 2.66
C THR A 161 12.59 -5.62 1.53
N ASP A 162 11.74 -6.00 0.58
CA ASP A 162 12.20 -6.58 -0.69
C ASP A 162 13.15 -5.65 -1.45
N LEU A 163 13.00 -4.34 -1.24
CA LEU A 163 13.75 -3.29 -1.92
C LEU A 163 14.78 -2.66 -0.99
N GLU A 164 15.26 -3.39 0.02
CA GLU A 164 16.20 -2.88 1.04
C GLU A 164 15.69 -1.62 1.75
N ARG A 165 14.36 -1.48 1.90
CA ARG A 165 13.66 -0.30 2.46
C ARG A 165 13.80 0.97 1.61
N GLN A 166 14.18 0.85 0.34
CA GLN A 166 14.24 1.96 -0.60
C GLN A 166 12.87 2.22 -1.26
N LEU A 167 12.83 3.21 -2.15
CA LEU A 167 11.67 3.51 -2.99
C LEU A 167 11.31 2.33 -3.89
N VAL A 168 10.02 2.07 -4.04
CA VAL A 168 9.47 1.25 -5.12
C VAL A 168 9.60 2.07 -6.41
N GLN A 169 10.58 1.75 -7.24
CA GLN A 169 10.78 2.34 -8.56
C GLN A 169 11.29 1.31 -9.57
N LEU A 170 11.03 1.55 -10.84
CA LEU A 170 11.27 0.58 -11.93
C LEU A 170 12.72 0.06 -11.94
N THR A 171 13.71 0.94 -11.71
CA THR A 171 15.13 0.59 -11.69
C THR A 171 15.51 -0.40 -10.59
N ILE A 172 14.80 -0.37 -9.45
CA ILE A 172 15.06 -1.28 -8.32
C ILE A 172 14.31 -2.60 -8.52
N LEU A 173 13.10 -2.57 -9.08
CA LEU A 173 12.30 -3.77 -9.36
C LEU A 173 12.99 -4.73 -10.35
N VAL A 174 13.79 -4.22 -11.29
CA VAL A 174 14.55 -5.06 -12.26
C VAL A 174 15.67 -5.86 -11.57
N LYS A 175 16.14 -5.44 -10.40
CA LYS A 175 17.19 -6.15 -9.62
C LYS A 175 16.64 -7.32 -8.80
N LEU A 176 15.31 -7.47 -8.70
CA LEU A 176 14.65 -8.59 -8.02
C LEU A 176 14.52 -9.85 -8.90
N ARG A 177 15.12 -9.85 -10.10
CA ARG A 177 15.13 -10.97 -11.04
C ARG A 177 16.30 -11.91 -10.80
#